data_AF-A0A8A2VK15-F1
#
_entry.id   AF-A0A8A2VK15-F1
#
_cell.length_a   1.000
_cell.length_b   1.000
_cell.length_c   1.000
_cell.angle_alpha   90.00
_cell.angle_beta   90.00
_cell.angle_gamma   90.00
#
_symmetry.space_group_name_H-M   'P 1'
#
loop_
_entity.id
_entity.type
_entity.pdbx_description
1 polymer ?
#
loop_
_entity_poly.entity_id
_entity_poly.type
_entity_poly.pdbx_seq_one_letter_code
_entity_poly.pdbx_strand_id
1 'polypeptide(L)' 'MGSATERRTTDQAGETASGETGPVRTIGHDEYDPIGTLILIAIYFVILVLLWLFMYFVEFLGNGPTVVGALVTVVGLA' A
#
# COMPACT_ATOMS: atom_id res chain seq x y z
N MET A 1 43.02 15.54 -42.62
CA MET A 1 42.18 15.95 -41.48
C MET A 1 40.90 16.56 -42.06
N GLY A 2 39.66 16.20 -41.77
CA GLY A 2 39.04 15.12 -40.98
C GLY A 2 37.55 15.08 -41.34
N SER A 3 37.03 13.93 -41.80
CA SER A 3 35.61 13.83 -42.19
C SER A 3 34.98 12.44 -42.00
N ALA A 4 35.68 11.49 -41.37
CA ALA A 4 35.16 10.13 -41.13
C ALA A 4 34.71 9.86 -39.68
N THR A 5 34.89 10.81 -38.76
CA THR A 5 34.73 10.55 -37.31
C THR A 5 33.39 11.04 -36.74
N GLU A 6 32.60 11.81 -37.48
CA GLU A 6 31.50 12.59 -36.86
C GLU A 6 30.09 11.97 -36.95
N ARG A 7 29.93 10.78 -37.54
CA ARG A 7 28.60 10.13 -37.66
C ARG A 7 28.31 8.99 -36.68
N ARG A 8 29.22 8.64 -35.76
CA ARG A 8 28.99 7.51 -34.85
C ARG A 8 28.39 7.88 -33.50
N THR A 9 28.44 9.16 -33.13
CA THR A 9 28.03 9.61 -31.79
C THR A 9 26.53 9.86 -31.69
N THR A 10 25.85 10.17 -32.80
CA THR A 10 24.43 10.54 -32.77
C THR A 10 23.48 9.33 -32.90
N ASP A 11 23.89 8.24 -33.56
CA ASP A 11 23.09 7.00 -33.59
C ASP A 11 23.13 6.24 -32.26
N GLN A 12 24.18 6.41 -31.46
CA GLN A 12 24.33 5.72 -30.16
C GLN A 12 23.58 6.41 -29.01
N ALA A 13 23.06 7.63 -29.23
CA ALA A 13 22.25 8.34 -28.23
C ALA A 13 20.74 8.00 -28.31
N GLY A 14 20.32 7.21 -29.32
CA GLY A 14 18.92 6.88 -29.57
C GLY A 14 18.47 5.48 -29.12
N GLU A 15 19.39 4.58 -28.77
CA GLU A 15 19.11 3.16 -28.46
C GLU A 15 19.25 2.83 -26.96
N THR A 16 18.84 3.76 -26.11
CA THR A 16 18.31 3.43 -24.77
C THR A 16 17.00 4.17 -24.56
N ALA A 17 16.20 4.25 -25.62
CA ALA A 17 14.76 4.37 -25.51
C ALA A 17 14.26 3.12 -24.76
N SER A 18 13.58 3.34 -23.64
CA SER A 18 12.44 2.54 -23.15
C SER A 18 12.46 1.04 -23.53
N GLY A 19 13.05 0.17 -22.70
CA GLY A 19 13.08 -1.25 -23.09
C GLY A 19 13.45 -2.32 -22.07
N GLU A 20 13.79 -1.98 -20.82
CA GLU A 20 14.01 -3.02 -19.80
C GLU A 20 13.19 -2.73 -18.56
N THR A 21 11.93 -3.19 -18.56
CA THR A 21 11.07 -3.26 -17.36
C THR A 21 11.43 -4.48 -16.51
N GLY A 22 12.72 -4.80 -16.44
CA GLY A 22 13.26 -5.87 -15.62
C GLY A 22 13.51 -5.37 -14.19
N PRO A 23 13.32 -6.20 -13.16
CA PRO A 23 13.76 -5.84 -11.81
C PRO A 23 15.26 -5.53 -11.83
N VAL A 24 15.63 -4.31 -11.40
CA VAL A 24 17.03 -3.84 -11.35
C VAL A 24 17.91 -4.78 -10.51
N ARG A 25 17.31 -5.48 -9.54
CA ARG A 25 17.91 -6.54 -8.74
C ARG A 25 16.83 -7.44 -8.13
N THR A 26 17.03 -8.76 -8.18
CA THR A 26 16.23 -9.73 -7.41
C THR A 26 16.79 -9.83 -5.99
N ILE A 27 15.96 -9.60 -4.97
CA ILE A 27 16.33 -9.77 -3.55
C ILE A 27 16.11 -11.24 -3.13
N GLY A 28 17.02 -11.81 -2.34
CA GLY A 28 16.83 -13.13 -1.73
C GLY A 28 15.82 -13.10 -0.58
N HIS A 29 15.20 -14.23 -0.24
CA HIS A 29 14.25 -14.28 0.90
C HIS A 29 14.96 -14.12 2.26
N ASP A 30 16.23 -14.49 2.29
CA ASP A 30 17.21 -14.39 3.35
C ASP A 30 17.72 -12.95 3.57
N GLU A 31 17.64 -12.09 2.55
CA GLU A 31 17.90 -10.64 2.68
C GLU A 31 16.64 -9.86 3.12
N TYR A 32 15.45 -10.47 3.07
CA TYR A 32 14.22 -9.82 3.48
C TYR A 32 14.07 -9.87 5.01
N ASP A 33 14.11 -8.70 5.64
CA ASP A 33 13.79 -8.54 7.07
C ASP A 33 12.32 -8.12 7.25
N PRO A 34 11.42 -9.02 7.68
CA PRO A 34 10.00 -8.71 7.84
C PRO A 34 9.70 -7.91 9.11
N ILE A 35 10.67 -7.70 10.02
CA ILE A 35 10.40 -7.08 11.34
C ILE A 35 9.89 -5.65 11.15
N GLY A 36 10.50 -4.89 10.24
CA GLY A 36 10.04 -3.53 9.92
C GLY A 36 8.61 -3.51 9.40
N THR A 37 8.29 -4.37 8.43
CA THR A 37 6.92 -4.50 7.89
C THR A 37 5.92 -4.93 8.97
N LEU A 38 6.31 -5.86 9.84
CA LEU A 38 5.48 -6.31 10.97
C LEU A 38 5.16 -5.16 11.92
N ILE A 39 6.14 -4.31 12.25
CA ILE A 39 5.94 -3.13 13.10
C ILE A 39 4.96 -2.16 12.44
N LEU A 40 5.09 -1.90 11.14
CA LEU A 40 4.16 -1.04 10.40
C LEU A 40 2.73 -1.58 10.46
N ILE A 41 2.55 -2.88 10.23
CA ILE A 41 1.25 -3.55 10.31
C ILE A 41 0.69 -3.48 11.73
N ALA A 42 1.51 -3.75 12.75
CA ALA A 42 1.09 -3.72 14.15
C ALA A 42 0.63 -2.33 14.58
N ILE A 43 1.38 -1.27 14.23
CA ILE A 43 1.00 0.12 14.50
C ILE A 43 -0.31 0.46 13.78
N TYR A 44 -0.44 0.09 12.50
CA TYR A 44 -1.66 0.29 11.74
C TYR A 44 -2.87 -0.40 12.39
N PHE A 45 -2.70 -1.65 12.81
CA PHE A 45 -3.75 -2.41 13.50
C PHE A 45 -4.16 -1.77 14.83
N VAL A 46 -3.20 -1.29 15.62
CA VAL A 46 -3.47 -0.57 16.87
C VAL A 46 -4.28 0.69 16.59
N ILE A 47 -3.92 1.47 15.57
CA ILE A 47 -4.68 2.66 15.17
C ILE A 47 -6.12 2.28 14.81
N LEU A 48 -6.32 1.22 14.04
CA LEU A 48 -7.66 0.75 13.67
C LEU A 48 -8.49 0.34 14.89
N VAL A 49 -7.92 -0.41 15.83
CA VAL A 49 -8.61 -0.81 17.07
C VAL A 49 -8.95 0.40 17.93
N LEU A 50 -8.04 1.38 18.03
CA LEU A 50 -8.30 2.61 18.77
C LEU A 50 -9.42 3.44 18.12
N LEU A 51 -9.40 3.60 16.80
CA LEU A 51 -10.48 4.28 16.07
C LEU A 51 -11.81 3.53 16.23
N TRP A 52 -11.77 2.21 16.15
CA TRP A 52 -12.95 1.35 16.32
C TRP A 52 -13.55 1.50 17.72
N LEU A 53 -12.73 1.41 18.77
CA LEU A 53 -13.14 1.65 20.15
C LEU A 53 -13.65 3.08 20.33
N PHE A 54 -12.95 4.07 19.78
CA PHE A 54 -13.37 5.47 19.85
C PHE A 54 -14.75 5.67 19.21
N MET A 55 -14.97 5.10 18.02
CA MET A 55 -16.27 5.15 17.37
C MET A 55 -17.36 4.47 18.18
N TYR A 56 -17.04 3.34 18.81
CA TYR A 56 -17.93 2.70 19.76
C TYR A 56 -18.30 3.66 20.91
N PHE A 57 -17.33 4.28 21.59
CA PHE A 57 -17.63 5.25 22.64
C PHE A 57 -18.50 6.42 22.16
N VAL A 58 -18.24 6.95 20.96
CA VAL A 58 -19.03 8.03 20.35
C VAL A 58 -20.49 7.60 20.13
N GLU A 59 -20.74 6.37 19.71
CA GLU A 59 -22.09 5.83 19.48
C GLU A 59 -22.80 5.49 20.80
N PHE A 60 -22.10 4.90 21.78
CA PHE A 60 -22.73 4.31 22.96
C PHE A 60 -22.78 5.22 24.22
N LEU A 61 -22.05 6.34 24.26
CA LEU A 61 -22.11 7.29 25.41
C LEU A 61 -23.11 8.46 25.22
N GLY A 62 -23.83 8.55 24.08
CA GLY A 62 -24.46 9.80 23.62
C GLY A 62 -25.91 9.77 23.11
N ASN A 63 -26.70 8.71 23.34
CA ASN A 63 -28.17 8.68 23.16
C ASN A 63 -28.72 8.67 21.70
N GLY A 64 -29.01 7.48 21.15
CA GLY A 64 -29.78 7.29 19.90
C GLY A 64 -29.90 5.80 19.50
N PRO A 65 -30.97 5.35 18.81
CA PRO A 65 -31.17 3.96 18.43
C PRO A 65 -30.01 3.45 17.56
N THR A 66 -29.43 2.31 17.96
CA THR A 66 -28.18 1.77 17.41
C THR A 66 -28.40 1.13 16.03
N VAL A 67 -27.44 1.29 15.11
CA VAL A 67 -27.50 0.68 13.76
C VAL A 67 -27.51 -0.86 13.83
N VAL A 68 -26.94 -1.44 14.90
CA VAL A 68 -26.94 -2.89 15.15
C VAL A 68 -28.21 -3.35 15.88
N GLY A 69 -28.84 -2.52 16.71
CA GLY A 69 -30.06 -2.89 17.44
C GLY A 69 -31.31 -2.97 16.55
N ALA A 70 -31.43 -2.10 15.55
CA ALA A 70 -32.55 -2.11 14.61
C ALA A 70 -32.44 -3.25 13.56
N LEU A 71 -31.23 -3.56 13.09
CA LEU A 71 -31.03 -4.61 12.08
C LEU A 71 -31.17 -6.03 12.66
N VAL A 72 -30.67 -6.28 13.88
CA VAL A 72 -30.80 -7.60 14.52
C VAL A 72 -32.24 -7.91 14.95
N THR A 73 -33.03 -6.90 15.31
CA THR A 73 -34.45 -7.08 15.67
C THR A 73 -35.36 -7.37 14.48
N VAL A 74 -35.04 -6.88 13.28
CA VAL A 74 -35.83 -7.12 12.05
C VAL A 74 -35.57 -8.52 11.47
N VAL A 75 -34.36 -9.07 11.59
CA VAL A 75 -34.01 -10.39 11.06
C VAL A 75 -34.56 -11.55 11.94
N GLY A 76 -34.87 -11.29 13.22
CA GLY A 76 -35.42 -12.30 14.14
C GLY A 76 -36.95 -12.46 14.14
N LEU A 77 -37.67 -11.74 13.28
CA LEU A 77 -39.14 -11.71 13.20
C LEU A 77 -39.71 -12.19 11.85
N ALA A 78 -38.89 -12.76 10.97
CA ALA A 78 -39.29 -13.32 9.68
C ALA A 78 -39.18 -14.84 9.65
#